data_AF-A0A9C7FB37-F1
#
_entry.id   AF-A0A9C7FB37-F1
#
_cell.length_a   1.000
_cell.length_b   1.000
_cell.length_c   1.000
_cell.angle_alpha   90.00
_cell.angle_beta   90.00
_cell.angle_gamma   90.00
#
_symmetry.space_group_name_H-M   'P 1'
#
loop_
_entity.id
_entity.type
_entity.pdbx_description
1 polymer ?
#
loop_
_entity_poly.entity_id
_entity_poly.type
_entity_poly.pdbx_seq_one_letter_code
_entity_poly.pdbx_strand_id
1 'polypeptide(L)' 'MSPVRDHYNPAIINLLREHDRLPHDKVDERKSFQRQILFLMNAIKTEEFETSFS' A
#
# COMPACT_ATOMS: atom_id res chain seq x y z
N MET A 1 -13.63 9.67 -2.68
CA MET A 1 -12.50 8.77 -2.99
C MET A 1 -13.03 7.64 -3.86
N SER A 2 -12.16 6.93 -4.59
CA SER A 2 -12.55 5.70 -5.30
C SER A 2 -12.92 4.63 -4.26
N PRO A 3 -14.03 3.88 -4.42
CA PRO A 3 -14.43 2.83 -3.47
C PRO A 3 -13.33 1.79 -3.23
N VAL A 4 -12.55 1.49 -4.27
CA VAL A 4 -11.38 0.61 -4.21
C VAL A 4 -10.34 1.20 -3.26
N ARG A 5 -10.04 2.49 -3.37
CA ARG A 5 -9.10 3.17 -2.48
C ARG A 5 -9.60 3.19 -1.03
N ASP A 6 -10.90 3.39 -0.82
CA ASP A 6 -11.48 3.37 0.53
C ASP A 6 -11.31 2.00 1.21
N HIS A 7 -11.31 0.92 0.43
CA HIS A 7 -11.04 -0.44 0.93
C HIS A 7 -9.57 -0.66 1.34
N TYR A 8 -8.61 -0.26 0.49
CA TYR A 8 -7.19 -0.55 0.72
C TYR A 8 -6.44 0.49 1.55
N ASN A 9 -6.88 1.76 1.55
CA ASN A 9 -6.18 2.86 2.24
C ASN A 9 -5.93 2.62 3.74
N PRO A 10 -6.87 2.05 4.52
CA PRO A 10 -6.62 1.76 5.93
C PRO A 10 -5.41 0.82 6.14
N ALA A 11 -5.26 -0.20 5.30
CA ALA A 11 -4.13 -1.13 5.36
C ALA A 11 -2.81 -0.44 4.97
N ILE A 12 -2.82 0.36 3.91
CA ILE A 12 -1.64 1.11 3.44
C ILE A 12 -1.16 2.09 4.52
N ILE A 13 -2.09 2.81 5.16
CA ILE A 13 -1.77 3.77 6.23
C ILE A 13 -1.12 3.05 7.43
N ASN A 14 -1.61 1.86 7.79
CA ASN A 14 -1.00 1.09 8.87
C ASN A 14 0.42 0.64 8.52
N LEU A 15 0.66 0.15 7.30
CA LEU A 15 1.99 -0.24 6.83
C LEU A 15 2.96 0.94 6.79
N LEU A 16 2.50 2.12 6.36
CA LEU A 16 3.29 3.35 6.37
C LEU A 16 3.70 3.74 7.79
N ARG A 17 2.78 3.67 8.75
CA ARG A 17 3.07 3.94 10.17
C ARG A 17 4.08 2.94 10.75
N GLU A 18 3.97 1.66 10.41
CA GLU A 18 4.91 0.64 10.85
C GLU A 18 6.30 0.86 10.24
N HIS A 19 6.37 1.18 8.95
CA HIS A 19 7.60 1.58 8.28
C HIS A 19 8.27 2.79 8.94
N ASP A 20 7.50 3.83 9.26
CA ASP A 20 8.05 5.08 9.80
C ASP A 20 8.53 4.95 11.25
N ARG A 21 7.96 3.99 12.00
CA ARG A 21 8.41 3.65 13.36
C ARG A 21 9.73 2.87 13.38
N LEU A 22 10.11 2.24 12.27
CA LEU A 22 11.35 1.47 12.22
C LEU A 22 12.58 2.39 12.19
N PRO A 23 13.61 2.09 12.99
CA PRO A 23 14.88 2.79 12.88
C PRO A 23 15.54 2.55 11.50
N HIS A 24 16.47 3.43 11.11
CA HIS A 24 17.04 3.43 9.74
C HIS A 24 17.97 2.25 9.44
N ASP A 25 18.53 1.62 10.46
CA ASP A 25 19.39 0.42 10.35
C ASP A 25 18.59 -0.86 10.08
N LYS A 26 17.29 -0.87 10.35
CA LYS A 26 16.34 -1.95 10.04
C LYS A 26 15.93 -1.97 8.56
N VAL A 27 16.92 -1.95 7.67
CA VAL A 27 16.75 -1.80 6.22
C VAL A 27 15.87 -2.89 5.61
N ASP A 28 16.05 -4.16 5.99
CA ASP A 28 15.32 -5.27 5.40
C ASP A 28 13.84 -5.27 5.79
N GLU A 29 13.54 -4.94 7.05
CA GLU A 29 12.17 -4.79 7.54
C GLU A 29 11.48 -3.59 6.88
N ARG A 30 12.17 -2.44 6.76
CA ARG A 30 11.67 -1.27 6.02
C ARG A 30 11.37 -1.59 4.56
N LYS A 31 12.26 -2.31 3.87
CA LYS A 31 12.05 -2.77 2.50
C LYS A 31 10.87 -3.75 2.40
N SER A 32 10.62 -4.56 3.43
CA SER A 32 9.44 -5.43 3.48
C SER A 32 8.15 -4.63 3.46
N PHE A 33 8.03 -3.61 4.31
CA PHE A 33 6.86 -2.72 4.30
C PHE A 33 6.69 -1.98 2.97
N GLN A 34 7.79 -1.46 2.40
CA GLN A 34 7.76 -0.81 1.09
C GLN A 34 7.22 -1.72 -0.02
N ARG A 35 7.65 -2.99 -0.06
CA ARG A 35 7.13 -3.97 -1.02
C ARG A 35 5.63 -4.23 -0.84
N GLN A 36 5.17 -4.38 0.40
CA GLN A 36 3.75 -4.58 0.69
C GLN A 36 2.90 -3.38 0.27
N ILE A 37 3.37 -2.16 0.58
CA ILE A 37 2.70 -0.92 0.15
C ILE A 37 2.63 -0.84 -1.37
N LEU A 38 3.74 -1.07 -2.07
CA LEU A 38 3.78 -1.07 -3.54
C LEU A 38 2.85 -2.12 -4.15
N PHE A 39 2.79 -3.31 -3.56
CA PHE A 39 1.86 -4.35 -3.98
C PHE A 39 0.40 -3.89 -3.90
N LEU A 40 -0.02 -3.31 -2.77
CA LEU A 40 -1.38 -2.81 -2.59
C LEU A 40 -1.71 -1.65 -3.53
N MET A 41 -0.77 -0.74 -3.75
CA MET A 41 -0.94 0.37 -4.70
C MET A 41 -1.12 -0.14 -6.14
N ASN A 42 -0.41 -1.20 -6.52
CA ASN A 42 -0.61 -1.84 -7.82
C ASN A 42 -1.96 -2.56 -7.90
N ALA A 43 -2.40 -3.24 -6.84
CA ALA A 43 -3.72 -3.88 -6.79
C ALA A 43 -4.84 -2.85 -7.00
N ILE A 44 -4.79 -1.71 -6.28
CA ILE A 44 -5.72 -0.59 -6.49
C ILE A 44 -5.71 -0.15 -7.96
N LYS A 45 -4.52 0.08 -8.53
CA LYS A 45 -4.39 0.57 -9.91
C LYS A 45 -5.00 -0.41 -10.92
N THR A 46 -4.78 -1.71 -10.74
CA THR A 46 -5.34 -2.76 -11.61
C THR A 46 -6.86 -2.80 -11.52
N GLU A 47 -7.41 -2.78 -10.31
CA GLU A 47 -8.85 -2.84 -10.09
C GLU A 47 -9.56 -1.56 -10.57
N GLU A 48 -8.95 -0.38 -10.36
CA GLU A 48 -9.42 0.89 -10.92
C GLU A 48 -9.40 0.87 -12.46
N PHE A 49 -8.38 0.24 -13.06
CA PHE A 49 -8.29 0.07 -14.50
C PHE A 49 -9.43 -0.83 -15.00
N GLU A 50 -9.64 -2.01 -14.41
CA GLU A 50 -10.72 -2.94 -14.79
C GLU A 50 -12.11 -2.31 -14.68
N THR A 51 -12.35 -1.57 -13.58
CA THR A 51 -13.61 -0.84 -13.36
C THR A 51 -13.85 0.23 -14.43
N SER A 52 -12.78 0.83 -14.98
CA SER A 52 -12.91 1.89 -16.00
C SER A 52 -13.35 1.38 -17.38
N PHE A 53 -13.29 0.06 -17.63
CA PHE A 53 -13.76 -0.58 -18.88
C PHE A 53 -15.04 -1.40 -18.68
N SER A 54 -15.64 -1.32 -17.49
CA SER A 54 -16.89 -1.99 -17.10
C SER A 54 -18.07 -1.02 -17.16
#